data_AF-A0A9D4Q4G4-F1
#
_entry.id   AF-A0A9D4Q4G4-F1
#
_cell.length_a   1.000
_cell.length_b   1.000
_cell.length_c   1.000
_cell.angle_alpha   90.00
_cell.angle_beta   90.00
_cell.angle_gamma   90.00
#
_symmetry.space_group_name_H-M   'P 1'
#
loop_
_entity.id
_entity.type
_entity.pdbx_description
1 polymer ?
#
loop_
_entity_poly.entity_id
_entity_poly.type
_entity_poly.pdbx_seq_one_letter_code
_entity_poly.pdbx_strand_id
1 'polypeptide(L)'
;MLLRAAAYYLYRACMDPDPKGVSELKNFMRERGLWWPEYGSTGRHALYVALDLLINWGVPFWFEMSLRRLPNESRYSIYINYVRTMDTWKRRQQVSADAGFLKDYANGLYSVFGASKEAYSRIPTLLQLEAATHHIIESPESRGERESLGLYLVAAPLSLISAFTPNISSEIWLSYLNELLSPYRFQSNDKVLVHDIGLPRAMGELFAQFSNEDLLYTLGWWFAQQYIVIASPDGGLASYGSAALAQANRPIDCYAITESRFRRELFHERAQASLGSAGLRQAVRLLANIRNTTVAMVR
;
A
#
# COMPACT_ATOMS: atom_id res chain seq x y z
N MET A 1 24.41 7.52 3.84
CA MET A 1 24.68 8.32 2.63
C MET A 1 23.87 7.79 1.42
N LEU A 2 23.88 6.48 1.14
CA LEU A 2 23.14 5.88 0.00
C LEU A 2 21.62 6.13 0.01
N LEU A 3 20.92 5.92 1.14
CA LEU A 3 19.47 6.10 1.21
C LEU A 3 19.02 7.57 1.03
N ARG A 4 19.88 8.53 1.41
CA ARG A 4 19.62 9.96 1.21
C ARG A 4 19.73 10.35 -0.25
N ALA A 5 20.78 9.86 -0.91
CA ALA A 5 20.93 10.03 -2.35
C ALA A 5 19.74 9.40 -3.08
N ALA A 6 19.29 8.20 -2.68
CA ALA A 6 18.12 7.55 -3.25
C ALA A 6 16.83 8.39 -3.08
N ALA A 7 16.59 8.95 -1.89
CA ALA A 7 15.45 9.84 -1.68
C ALA A 7 15.50 11.10 -2.58
N TYR A 8 16.68 11.72 -2.70
CA TYR A 8 16.88 12.86 -3.59
C TYR A 8 16.65 12.49 -5.07
N TYR A 9 17.18 11.36 -5.52
CA TYR A 9 16.99 10.89 -6.89
C TYR A 9 15.53 10.56 -7.19
N LEU A 10 14.81 9.93 -6.26
CA LEU A 10 13.37 9.69 -6.41
C LEU A 10 12.60 11.00 -6.53
N TYR A 11 12.88 11.97 -5.66
CA TYR A 11 12.25 13.29 -5.74
C TYR A 11 12.54 13.98 -7.07
N ARG A 12 13.79 13.95 -7.54
CA ARG A 12 14.19 14.54 -8.82
C ARG A 12 13.54 13.85 -10.02
N ALA A 13 13.52 12.51 -10.04
CA ALA A 13 12.86 11.74 -11.08
C ALA A 13 11.35 12.00 -11.12
N CYS A 14 10.72 12.23 -9.97
CA CYS A 14 9.32 12.65 -9.92
C CYS A 14 9.13 14.08 -10.42
N MET A 15 10.02 15.00 -10.07
CA MET A 15 9.95 16.41 -10.49
C MET A 15 10.13 16.58 -12.00
N ASP A 16 10.94 15.72 -12.63
CA ASP A 16 11.26 15.74 -14.05
C ASP A 16 11.10 14.32 -14.64
N PRO A 17 9.85 13.91 -14.91
CA PRO A 17 9.52 12.55 -15.33
C PRO A 17 10.03 12.26 -16.74
N ASP A 18 10.52 11.04 -16.97
CA ASP A 18 10.93 10.58 -18.30
C ASP A 18 9.71 10.59 -19.26
N PRO A 19 9.83 11.10 -20.50
CA PRO A 19 8.78 11.01 -21.52
C PRO A 19 8.26 9.59 -21.77
N LYS A 20 9.07 8.55 -21.51
CA LYS A 20 8.70 7.13 -21.61
C LYS A 20 8.09 6.57 -20.33
N GLY A 21 8.02 7.33 -19.24
CA GLY A 21 7.64 6.85 -17.91
C GLY A 21 6.28 6.14 -17.89
N VAL A 22 5.28 6.64 -18.62
CA VAL A 22 3.97 5.96 -18.75
C VAL A 22 4.11 4.60 -19.45
N SER A 23 4.92 4.51 -20.50
CA SER A 23 5.16 3.25 -21.21
C SER A 23 5.90 2.24 -20.32
N GLU A 24 6.93 2.69 -19.59
CA GLU A 24 7.67 1.85 -18.65
C GLU A 24 6.77 1.38 -17.50
N LEU A 25 5.92 2.25 -16.97
CA LEU A 25 4.92 1.90 -15.96
C LEU A 25 3.93 0.86 -16.49
N LYS A 26 3.45 1.01 -17.74
CA LYS A 26 2.61 0.01 -18.40
C LYS A 26 3.34 -1.33 -18.55
N ASN A 27 4.59 -1.33 -19.00
CA ASN A 27 5.38 -2.55 -19.16
C ASN A 27 5.55 -3.27 -17.81
N PHE A 28 5.94 -2.52 -16.77
CA PHE A 28 6.04 -3.03 -15.41
C PHE A 28 4.74 -3.70 -14.93
N MET A 29 3.60 -3.07 -15.20
CA MET A 29 2.28 -3.61 -14.86
C MET A 29 1.98 -4.88 -15.65
N ARG A 30 2.24 -4.90 -16.97
CA ARG A 30 1.98 -6.07 -17.84
C ARG A 30 2.79 -7.29 -17.44
N GLU A 31 4.06 -7.12 -17.09
CA GLU A 31 4.95 -8.21 -16.64
C GLU A 31 4.38 -8.96 -15.41
N ARG A 32 3.59 -8.26 -14.59
CA ARG A 32 2.94 -8.80 -13.40
C ARG A 32 1.50 -9.25 -13.64
N GLY A 33 1.03 -9.18 -14.89
CA GLY A 33 -0.33 -9.52 -15.24
C GLY A 33 -1.36 -8.44 -14.89
N LEU A 34 -0.95 -7.20 -14.69
CA LEU A 34 -1.85 -6.06 -14.49
C LEU A 34 -2.12 -5.40 -15.85
N TRP A 35 -3.30 -5.66 -16.42
CA TRP A 35 -3.64 -5.21 -17.78
C TRP A 35 -4.28 -3.81 -17.84
N TRP A 36 -4.48 -3.17 -16.69
CA TRP A 36 -5.09 -1.84 -16.62
C TRP A 36 -4.35 -0.81 -17.51
N PRO A 37 -5.04 0.12 -18.20
CA PRO A 37 -6.49 0.36 -18.20
C PRO A 37 -7.31 -0.63 -19.02
N GLU A 38 -6.64 -1.44 -19.85
CA GLU A 38 -7.28 -2.49 -20.63
C GLU A 38 -7.73 -3.65 -19.73
N TYR A 39 -8.72 -4.41 -20.18
CA TYR A 39 -9.11 -5.65 -19.52
C TYR A 39 -8.44 -6.83 -20.22
N GLY A 40 -7.85 -7.75 -19.46
CA GLY A 40 -7.16 -8.90 -20.03
C GLY A 40 -6.95 -9.98 -18.99
N SER A 41 -6.99 -11.25 -19.42
CA SER A 41 -6.72 -12.40 -18.57
C SER A 41 -5.26 -12.82 -18.66
N THR A 42 -4.69 -13.20 -17.53
CA THR A 42 -3.23 -13.42 -17.41
C THR A 42 -2.85 -14.74 -16.80
N GLY A 43 -3.82 -15.50 -16.29
CA GLY A 43 -3.60 -16.70 -15.50
C GLY A 43 -2.84 -16.45 -14.18
N ARG A 44 -2.44 -15.21 -13.87
CA ARG A 44 -1.81 -14.85 -12.59
C ARG A 44 -2.88 -14.76 -11.51
N HIS A 45 -2.56 -15.24 -10.32
CA HIS A 45 -3.46 -15.13 -9.17
C HIS A 45 -3.30 -13.76 -8.51
N ALA A 46 -4.39 -13.06 -8.18
CA ALA A 46 -4.34 -11.71 -7.61
C ALA A 46 -3.54 -11.66 -6.29
N LEU A 47 -3.64 -12.70 -5.46
CA LEU A 47 -2.82 -12.80 -4.24
C LEU A 47 -1.32 -12.84 -4.55
N TYR A 48 -0.91 -13.58 -5.58
CA TYR A 48 0.50 -13.64 -5.98
C TYR A 48 1.01 -12.25 -6.37
N VAL A 49 0.22 -11.51 -7.16
CA VAL A 49 0.60 -10.17 -7.61
C VAL A 49 0.63 -9.18 -6.45
N ALA A 50 -0.33 -9.23 -5.53
CA ALA A 50 -0.32 -8.41 -4.32
C ALA A 50 0.92 -8.71 -3.45
N LEU A 51 1.30 -9.98 -3.31
CA LEU A 51 2.50 -10.40 -2.59
C LEU A 51 3.79 -9.99 -3.30
N ASP A 52 3.89 -10.11 -4.64
CA ASP A 52 5.06 -9.66 -5.41
C ASP A 52 5.28 -8.16 -5.24
N LEU A 53 4.21 -7.37 -5.42
CA LEU A 53 4.25 -5.93 -5.22
C LEU A 53 4.69 -5.56 -3.80
N LEU A 54 4.21 -6.27 -2.78
CA LEU A 54 4.59 -6.02 -1.41
C LEU A 54 6.04 -6.45 -1.09
N ILE A 55 6.43 -7.67 -1.46
CA ILE A 55 7.73 -8.26 -1.10
C ILE A 55 8.85 -7.64 -1.92
N ASN A 56 8.71 -7.60 -3.25
CA ASN A 56 9.78 -7.20 -4.16
C ASN A 56 9.80 -5.69 -4.42
N TRP A 57 8.67 -5.00 -4.25
CA TRP A 57 8.54 -3.57 -4.55
C TRP A 57 8.17 -2.71 -3.34
N GLY A 58 7.90 -3.33 -2.18
CA GLY A 58 7.50 -2.61 -0.98
C GLY A 58 6.15 -1.90 -1.14
N VAL A 59 5.28 -2.35 -2.03
CA VAL A 59 4.01 -1.71 -2.38
C VAL A 59 2.86 -2.49 -1.73
N PRO A 60 2.40 -2.08 -0.54
CA PRO A 60 1.30 -2.78 0.11
C PRO A 60 -0.02 -2.53 -0.61
N PHE A 61 -0.81 -3.59 -0.77
CA PHE A 61 -2.18 -3.53 -1.25
C PHE A 61 -3.07 -4.45 -0.43
N TRP A 62 -4.22 -3.94 0.03
CA TRP A 62 -5.13 -4.53 1.02
C TRP A 62 -4.52 -4.79 2.40
N PHE A 63 -3.27 -5.26 2.48
CA PHE A 63 -2.57 -5.59 3.71
C PHE A 63 -1.07 -5.25 3.63
N GLU A 64 -0.46 -5.10 4.80
CA GLU A 64 0.98 -5.09 5.01
C GLU A 64 1.42 -6.44 5.58
N MET A 65 2.65 -6.81 5.26
CA MET A 65 3.29 -8.01 5.77
C MET A 65 4.69 -7.67 6.27
N SER A 66 5.06 -8.20 7.43
CA SER A 66 6.42 -8.10 7.94
C SER A 66 6.88 -9.44 8.49
N LEU A 67 8.19 -9.68 8.43
CA LEU A 67 8.79 -10.85 9.06
C LEU A 67 9.22 -10.50 10.48
N ARG A 68 8.78 -11.30 11.45
CA ARG A 68 9.09 -11.11 12.87
C ARG A 68 9.67 -12.37 13.44
N ARG A 69 10.64 -12.24 14.34
CA ARG A 69 11.16 -13.37 15.10
C ARG A 69 10.54 -13.33 16.49
N LEU A 70 9.83 -14.39 16.87
CA LEU A 70 9.26 -14.50 18.21
C LEU A 70 10.36 -14.84 19.24
N PRO A 71 10.16 -14.49 20.53
CA PRO A 71 11.05 -14.93 21.60
C PRO A 71 11.18 -16.46 21.56
N ASN A 72 12.42 -16.94 21.69
CA ASN A 72 12.76 -18.38 21.71
C ASN A 72 12.54 -19.14 20.39
N GLU A 73 12.28 -18.46 19.27
CA GLU A 73 12.19 -19.10 17.96
C GLU A 73 13.41 -18.81 17.09
N SER A 74 13.79 -19.78 16.26
CA SER A 74 14.88 -19.64 15.28
C SER A 74 14.40 -19.17 13.91
N ARG A 75 13.11 -19.37 13.61
CA ARG A 75 12.49 -19.08 12.31
C ARG A 75 11.70 -17.78 12.37
N TYR A 76 11.54 -17.15 11.21
CA TYR A 76 10.70 -15.98 11.06
C TYR A 76 9.24 -16.39 10.97
N SER A 77 8.39 -15.65 11.68
CA SER A 77 6.94 -15.66 11.57
C SER A 77 6.47 -14.55 10.64
N ILE A 78 5.34 -14.77 9.97
CA ILE A 78 4.69 -13.81 9.10
C ILE A 78 3.72 -12.98 9.94
N TYR A 79 3.85 -11.67 9.93
CA TYR A 79 2.91 -10.77 10.59
C TYR A 79 2.09 -10.02 9.54
N ILE A 80 0.78 -10.21 9.54
CA ILE A 80 -0.17 -9.55 8.64
C ILE A 80 -0.84 -8.40 9.39
N ASN A 81 -0.92 -7.23 8.75
CA ASN A 81 -1.48 -6.03 9.35
C ASN A 81 -2.19 -5.14 8.33
N TYR A 82 -2.96 -4.18 8.82
CA TYR A 82 -3.52 -3.10 8.03
C TYR A 82 -2.45 -2.29 7.32
N VAL A 83 -2.75 -1.86 6.09
CA VAL A 83 -1.92 -0.87 5.39
C VAL A 83 -2.05 0.47 6.11
N ARG A 84 -1.06 0.80 6.93
CA ARG A 84 -1.04 2.03 7.73
C ARG A 84 -0.71 3.24 6.87
N THR A 85 -0.03 3.03 5.75
CA THR A 85 0.44 4.09 4.85
C THR A 85 -0.59 4.57 3.82
N MET A 86 -1.86 4.16 3.92
CA MET A 86 -2.93 4.60 3.01
C MET A 86 -3.47 6.01 3.29
N ASP A 87 -2.78 6.82 4.08
CA ASP A 87 -3.17 8.21 4.39
C ASP A 87 -3.30 9.11 3.14
N THR A 88 -2.57 8.84 2.06
CA THR A 88 -2.68 9.58 0.80
C THR A 88 -3.96 9.24 0.05
N TRP A 89 -4.36 7.97 0.04
CA TRP A 89 -5.61 7.52 -0.56
C TRP A 89 -6.82 7.98 0.26
N LYS A 90 -6.76 7.91 1.61
CA LYS A 90 -7.80 8.47 2.49
C LYS A 90 -7.98 9.97 2.29
N ARG A 91 -6.90 10.74 2.11
CA ARG A 91 -6.99 12.16 1.78
C ARG A 91 -7.58 12.42 0.41
N ARG A 92 -7.25 11.62 -0.61
CA ARG A 92 -7.85 11.76 -1.96
C ARG A 92 -9.33 11.39 -1.97
N GLN A 93 -9.74 10.37 -1.21
CA GLN A 93 -11.15 9.97 -1.06
C GLN A 93 -11.98 10.91 -0.17
N GLN A 94 -11.40 11.47 0.91
CA GLN A 94 -12.08 12.46 1.76
C GLN A 94 -12.35 13.78 1.03
N VAL A 95 -11.58 14.10 0.00
CA VAL A 95 -11.86 15.22 -0.92
C VAL A 95 -12.94 14.85 -1.95
N SER A 96 -13.23 13.56 -2.16
CA SER A 96 -14.11 13.04 -3.22
C SER A 96 -15.44 12.47 -2.73
N ALA A 97 -16.10 13.09 -1.75
CA ALA A 97 -17.51 12.78 -1.45
C ALA A 97 -18.46 13.06 -2.66
N ASP A 98 -17.93 13.65 -3.74
CA ASP A 98 -18.60 13.85 -5.02
C ASP A 98 -18.25 12.74 -6.02
N ALA A 99 -19.26 11.94 -6.41
CA ALA A 99 -19.13 10.90 -7.43
C ALA A 99 -18.70 11.45 -8.81
N GLY A 100 -18.93 12.73 -9.10
CA GLY A 100 -18.47 13.41 -10.30
C GLY A 100 -16.94 13.49 -10.37
N PHE A 101 -16.29 13.86 -9.27
CA PHE A 101 -14.83 13.98 -9.21
C PHE A 101 -14.13 12.64 -9.51
N LEU A 102 -14.59 11.53 -8.91
CA LEU A 102 -13.93 10.24 -9.09
C LEU A 102 -14.05 9.73 -10.54
N LYS A 103 -15.17 10.02 -11.20
CA LYS A 103 -15.36 9.71 -12.62
C LYS A 103 -14.44 10.55 -13.51
N ASP A 104 -14.32 11.85 -13.25
CA ASP A 104 -13.43 12.73 -14.00
C ASP A 104 -11.96 12.37 -13.80
N TYR A 105 -11.60 12.01 -12.57
CA TYR A 105 -10.29 11.47 -12.23
C TYR A 105 -9.97 10.19 -13.01
N ALA A 106 -10.91 9.23 -13.04
CA ALA A 106 -10.76 8.02 -13.84
C ALA A 106 -10.61 8.34 -15.34
N ASN A 107 -11.45 9.20 -15.90
CA ASN A 107 -11.32 9.63 -17.30
C ASN A 107 -9.94 10.24 -17.59
N GLY A 108 -9.45 11.10 -16.70
CA GLY A 108 -8.12 11.71 -16.81
C GLY A 108 -7.01 10.67 -16.80
N LEU A 109 -7.06 9.70 -15.89
CA LEU A 109 -6.05 8.63 -15.84
C LEU A 109 -6.11 7.72 -17.06
N TYR A 110 -7.29 7.35 -17.54
CA TYR A 110 -7.43 6.56 -18.78
C TYR A 110 -6.83 7.32 -19.97
N SER A 111 -7.00 8.64 -20.02
CA SER A 111 -6.44 9.49 -21.06
C SER A 111 -4.91 9.49 -21.02
N VAL A 112 -4.31 9.72 -19.84
CA VAL A 112 -2.85 9.73 -19.67
C VAL A 112 -2.24 8.37 -20.04
N PHE A 113 -2.94 7.27 -19.76
CA PHE A 113 -2.49 5.91 -20.12
C PHE A 113 -2.77 5.51 -21.57
N GLY A 114 -3.45 6.36 -22.34
CA GLY A 114 -3.83 6.09 -23.74
C GLY A 114 -4.77 4.89 -23.86
N ALA A 115 -5.81 4.85 -23.02
CA ALA A 115 -6.77 3.75 -22.98
C ALA A 115 -7.61 3.67 -24.26
N SER A 116 -8.01 2.45 -24.64
CA SER A 116 -8.96 2.19 -25.73
C SER A 116 -10.36 2.75 -25.43
N LYS A 117 -11.19 2.95 -26.46
CA LYS A 117 -12.60 3.37 -26.27
C LYS A 117 -13.39 2.34 -25.45
N GLU A 118 -13.08 1.07 -25.65
CA GLU A 118 -13.65 -0.06 -24.94
C GLU A 118 -13.30 0.00 -23.45
N ALA A 119 -12.07 0.37 -23.10
CA ALA A 119 -11.65 0.55 -21.72
C ALA A 119 -12.46 1.65 -21.01
N TYR A 120 -12.71 2.79 -21.65
CA TYR A 120 -13.54 3.87 -21.07
C TYR A 120 -14.94 3.42 -20.66
N SER A 121 -15.54 2.48 -21.40
CA SER A 121 -16.87 1.94 -21.07
C SER A 121 -16.92 1.19 -19.74
N ARG A 122 -15.76 0.77 -19.21
CA ARG A 122 -15.62 0.02 -17.96
C ARG A 122 -15.40 0.88 -16.73
N ILE A 123 -15.25 2.20 -16.88
CA ILE A 123 -15.06 3.11 -15.73
C ILE A 123 -16.17 2.94 -14.68
N PRO A 124 -17.48 2.86 -15.01
CA PRO A 124 -18.51 2.65 -13.99
C PRO A 124 -18.30 1.36 -13.18
N THR A 125 -17.95 0.26 -13.84
CA THR A 125 -17.64 -1.02 -13.18
C THR A 125 -16.39 -0.91 -12.32
N LEU A 126 -15.34 -0.24 -12.80
CA LEU A 126 -14.12 0.00 -12.02
C LEU A 126 -14.43 0.73 -10.71
N LEU A 127 -15.23 1.80 -10.77
CA LEU A 127 -15.56 2.59 -9.59
C LEU A 127 -16.43 1.80 -8.60
N GLN A 128 -17.32 0.94 -9.10
CA GLN A 128 -18.07 0.00 -8.25
C GLN A 128 -17.16 -1.01 -7.58
N LEU A 129 -16.19 -1.58 -8.31
CA LEU A 129 -15.21 -2.52 -7.77
C LEU A 129 -14.29 -1.83 -6.73
N GLU A 130 -13.83 -0.61 -6.99
CA GLU A 130 -13.03 0.16 -6.02
C GLU A 130 -13.84 0.44 -4.75
N ALA A 131 -15.08 0.89 -4.88
CA ALA A 131 -15.94 1.15 -3.72
C ALA A 131 -16.19 -0.12 -2.89
N ALA A 132 -16.47 -1.24 -3.55
CA ALA A 132 -16.76 -2.50 -2.88
C ALA A 132 -15.52 -3.12 -2.22
N THR A 133 -14.38 -3.13 -2.92
CA THR A 133 -13.10 -3.59 -2.35
C THR A 133 -12.68 -2.74 -1.15
N HIS A 134 -12.87 -1.42 -1.24
CA HIS A 134 -12.61 -0.53 -0.11
C HIS A 134 -13.54 -0.80 1.07
N HIS A 135 -14.85 -0.92 0.81
CA HIS A 135 -15.84 -1.18 1.86
C HIS A 135 -15.53 -2.44 2.66
N ILE A 136 -15.11 -3.52 1.99
CA ILE A 136 -14.76 -4.78 2.65
C ILE A 136 -13.51 -4.62 3.52
N ILE A 137 -12.45 -4.02 2.98
CA ILE A 137 -11.15 -3.90 3.68
C ILE A 137 -11.16 -2.87 4.79
N GLU A 138 -12.05 -1.87 4.73
CA GLU A 138 -12.04 -0.74 5.67
C GLU A 138 -13.32 -0.64 6.50
N SER A 139 -14.15 -1.69 6.48
CA SER A 139 -15.29 -1.85 7.39
C SER A 139 -14.84 -1.80 8.85
N PRO A 140 -15.68 -1.28 9.78
CA PRO A 140 -15.37 -1.31 11.21
C PRO A 140 -15.02 -2.71 11.75
N GLU A 141 -15.67 -3.75 11.22
CA GLU A 141 -15.43 -5.16 11.54
C GLU A 141 -14.05 -5.62 11.11
N SER A 142 -13.57 -5.13 9.96
CA SER A 142 -12.23 -5.41 9.51
C SER A 142 -11.23 -4.66 10.42
N ARG A 143 -11.38 -3.35 10.62
CA ARG A 143 -10.40 -2.47 11.28
C ARG A 143 -10.16 -2.75 12.77
N GLY A 144 -10.92 -3.65 13.37
CA GLY A 144 -10.77 -3.93 14.78
C GLY A 144 -11.14 -2.75 15.66
N GLU A 145 -12.07 -1.90 15.22
CA GLU A 145 -12.66 -0.81 16.03
C GLU A 145 -13.52 -1.36 17.20
N ARG A 146 -13.19 -2.56 17.71
CA ARG A 146 -13.47 -3.01 19.06
C ARG A 146 -12.38 -2.48 19.98
N GLU A 147 -12.45 -1.19 20.30
CA GLU A 147 -11.62 -0.52 21.32
C GLU A 147 -11.79 -1.07 22.75
N SER A 148 -12.49 -2.19 22.99
CA SER A 148 -12.91 -2.61 24.34
C SER A 148 -12.55 -4.04 24.76
N LEU A 149 -11.95 -4.88 23.92
CA LEU A 149 -11.63 -6.26 24.29
C LEU A 149 -10.25 -6.64 23.77
N GLY A 150 -9.25 -6.62 24.67
CA GLY A 150 -7.87 -7.11 24.52
C GLY A 150 -7.42 -7.52 23.11
N LEU A 151 -6.50 -6.76 22.53
CA LEU A 151 -5.80 -7.13 21.30
C LEU A 151 -5.12 -8.50 21.47
N TYR A 152 -5.72 -9.57 20.94
CA TYR A 152 -5.14 -10.91 20.99
C TYR A 152 -4.30 -11.12 19.73
N LEU A 153 -2.97 -11.02 19.88
CA LEU A 153 -2.07 -11.56 18.87
C LEU A 153 -2.28 -13.07 18.80
N VAL A 154 -2.96 -13.54 17.75
CA VAL A 154 -3.10 -14.97 17.47
C VAL A 154 -1.83 -15.42 16.75
N ALA A 155 -1.13 -16.38 17.35
CA ALA A 155 -0.03 -17.09 16.71
C ALA A 155 -0.51 -18.49 16.34
N ALA A 156 -0.55 -18.79 15.05
CA ALA A 156 -0.99 -20.09 14.53
C ALA A 156 0.00 -20.63 13.50
N PRO A 157 0.10 -21.95 13.31
CA PRO A 157 0.81 -22.53 12.18
C PRO A 157 0.28 -21.98 10.84
N LEU A 158 1.17 -21.80 9.87
CA LEU A 158 0.87 -21.32 8.53
C LEU A 158 -0.06 -22.28 7.78
N SER A 159 -0.05 -23.57 8.13
CA SER A 159 -1.05 -24.55 7.66
C SER A 159 -2.49 -24.15 7.99
N LEU A 160 -2.72 -23.34 9.02
CA LEU A 160 -4.03 -22.86 9.45
C LEU A 160 -4.36 -21.45 8.93
N ILE A 161 -3.55 -20.87 8.04
CA ILE A 161 -3.79 -19.51 7.54
C ILE A 161 -5.14 -19.36 6.81
N SER A 162 -5.63 -20.43 6.19
CA SER A 162 -6.94 -20.48 5.54
C SER A 162 -8.11 -20.33 6.52
N ALA A 163 -7.90 -20.61 7.83
CA ALA A 163 -8.90 -20.33 8.86
C ALA A 163 -9.08 -18.83 9.11
N PHE A 164 -8.06 -18.02 8.79
CA PHE A 164 -8.13 -16.55 8.86
C PHE A 164 -8.47 -15.93 7.51
N THR A 165 -8.03 -16.55 6.42
CA THR A 165 -8.26 -16.10 5.03
C THR A 165 -9.15 -17.11 4.29
N PRO A 166 -10.46 -17.18 4.60
CA PRO A 166 -11.35 -18.11 3.91
C PRO A 166 -11.27 -17.89 2.39
N ASN A 167 -11.45 -18.94 1.59
CA ASN A 167 -11.30 -18.90 0.13
C ASN A 167 -9.87 -18.72 -0.40
N ILE A 168 -8.86 -18.70 0.47
CA ILE A 168 -7.45 -18.80 0.09
C ILE A 168 -6.84 -20.01 0.80
N SER A 169 -6.37 -20.99 0.04
CA SER A 169 -5.80 -22.21 0.63
C SER A 169 -4.41 -21.94 1.24
N SER A 170 -4.03 -22.71 2.25
CA SER A 170 -2.72 -22.58 2.89
C SER A 170 -1.59 -23.01 1.95
N GLU A 171 -1.86 -23.92 1.02
CA GLU A 171 -0.92 -24.34 -0.03
C GLU A 171 -0.64 -23.19 -1.01
N ILE A 172 -1.66 -22.42 -1.39
CA ILE A 172 -1.50 -21.23 -2.24
C ILE A 172 -0.61 -20.20 -1.53
N TRP A 173 -0.89 -19.90 -0.26
CA TRP A 173 -0.06 -19.01 0.55
C TRP A 173 1.40 -19.48 0.62
N LEU A 174 1.62 -20.73 1.02
CA LEU A 174 2.95 -21.33 1.15
C LEU A 174 3.70 -21.31 -0.18
N SER A 175 3.05 -21.66 -1.28
CA SER A 175 3.65 -21.67 -2.61
C SER A 175 4.15 -20.29 -2.99
N TYR A 176 3.30 -19.27 -2.91
CA TYR A 176 3.65 -17.90 -3.31
C TYR A 176 4.69 -17.27 -2.41
N LEU A 177 4.56 -17.43 -1.09
CA LEU A 177 5.55 -16.92 -0.14
C LEU A 177 6.92 -17.55 -0.38
N ASN A 178 6.97 -18.86 -0.64
CA ASN A 178 8.22 -19.56 -0.91
C ASN A 178 8.85 -19.15 -2.24
N GLU A 179 8.05 -18.90 -3.26
CA GLU A 179 8.53 -18.41 -4.55
C GLU A 179 9.16 -17.01 -4.40
N LEU A 180 8.47 -16.10 -3.71
CA LEU A 180 8.85 -14.69 -3.64
C LEU A 180 9.94 -14.38 -2.59
N LEU A 181 10.06 -15.16 -1.51
CA LEU A 181 11.02 -14.91 -0.42
C LEU A 181 12.30 -15.76 -0.49
N SER A 182 12.59 -16.36 -1.64
CA SER A 182 13.82 -17.13 -1.86
C SER A 182 15.08 -16.29 -1.51
N PRO A 183 16.03 -16.82 -0.71
CA PRO A 183 16.21 -18.23 -0.34
C PRO A 183 15.48 -18.68 0.93
N TYR A 184 14.78 -17.81 1.64
CA TYR A 184 14.04 -18.22 2.84
C TYR A 184 12.81 -19.05 2.44
N ARG A 185 12.68 -20.25 3.02
CA ARG A 185 11.55 -21.15 2.74
C ARG A 185 10.71 -21.33 3.98
N PHE A 186 9.47 -20.87 3.92
CA PHE A 186 8.43 -21.15 4.89
C PHE A 186 7.98 -22.61 4.83
N GLN A 187 7.73 -23.15 6.02
CA GLN A 187 7.18 -24.47 6.27
C GLN A 187 5.76 -24.33 6.83
N SER A 188 4.97 -25.38 6.73
CA SER A 188 3.58 -25.39 7.21
C SER A 188 3.45 -25.15 8.73
N ASN A 189 4.49 -25.47 9.50
CA ASN A 189 4.56 -25.24 10.94
C ASN A 189 5.13 -23.86 11.32
N ASP A 190 5.62 -23.06 10.36
CA ASP A 190 6.00 -21.67 10.64
C ASP A 190 4.78 -20.88 11.08
N LYS A 191 5.00 -19.84 11.88
CA LYS A 191 3.88 -19.11 12.48
C LYS A 191 3.40 -17.97 11.59
N VAL A 192 2.09 -17.84 11.49
CA VAL A 192 1.41 -16.60 11.12
C VAL A 192 0.94 -15.91 12.39
N LEU A 193 1.21 -14.61 12.45
CA LEU A 193 0.89 -13.70 13.53
C LEU A 193 -0.19 -12.75 13.03
N VAL A 194 -1.35 -12.81 13.66
CA VAL A 194 -2.52 -12.03 13.29
C VAL A 194 -2.94 -11.22 14.51
N HIS A 195 -2.80 -9.90 14.43
CA HIS A 195 -3.20 -9.00 15.52
C HIS A 195 -4.72 -8.79 15.56
N ASP A 196 -5.35 -8.86 14.39
CA ASP A 196 -6.77 -8.79 14.19
C ASP A 196 -7.16 -9.72 13.04
N ILE A 197 -8.08 -10.65 13.32
CA ILE A 197 -8.58 -11.61 12.32
C ILE A 197 -9.54 -10.96 11.32
N GLY A 198 -10.02 -9.73 11.59
CA GLY A 198 -10.90 -8.96 10.72
C GLY A 198 -10.29 -8.74 9.34
N LEU A 199 -9.05 -8.25 9.25
CA LEU A 199 -8.37 -8.03 7.97
C LEU A 199 -8.18 -9.31 7.15
N PRO A 200 -7.57 -10.38 7.67
CA PRO A 200 -7.47 -11.64 6.94
C PRO A 200 -8.83 -12.16 6.45
N ARG A 201 -9.90 -11.99 7.26
CA ARG A 201 -11.24 -12.42 6.87
C ARG A 201 -11.77 -11.58 5.71
N ALA A 202 -11.64 -10.26 5.81
CA ALA A 202 -12.02 -9.33 4.74
C ALA A 202 -11.26 -9.64 3.43
N MET A 203 -9.97 -9.98 3.52
CA MET A 203 -9.22 -10.47 2.37
C MET A 203 -9.85 -11.74 1.80
N GLY A 204 -10.18 -12.73 2.64
CA GLY A 204 -10.86 -13.93 2.20
C GLY A 204 -12.23 -13.67 1.53
N GLU A 205 -12.96 -12.68 2.02
CA GLU A 205 -14.22 -12.22 1.44
C GLU A 205 -14.02 -11.56 0.06
N LEU A 206 -12.94 -10.80 -0.16
CA LEU A 206 -12.61 -10.28 -1.49
C LEU A 206 -12.48 -11.41 -2.53
N PHE A 207 -11.77 -12.48 -2.19
CA PHE A 207 -11.55 -13.63 -3.07
C PHE A 207 -12.80 -14.50 -3.26
N ALA A 208 -13.80 -14.39 -2.38
CA ALA A 208 -15.12 -15.00 -2.60
C ALA A 208 -16.03 -14.15 -3.48
N GLN A 209 -15.99 -12.82 -3.33
CA GLN A 209 -16.94 -11.92 -3.98
C GLN A 209 -16.54 -11.53 -5.40
N PHE A 210 -15.24 -11.40 -5.66
CA PHE A 210 -14.75 -10.91 -6.94
C PHE A 210 -14.02 -11.98 -7.73
N SER A 211 -14.15 -11.91 -9.05
CA SER A 211 -13.32 -12.74 -9.92
C SER A 211 -11.85 -12.35 -9.78
N ASN A 212 -10.95 -13.31 -10.03
CA ASN A 212 -9.52 -13.04 -10.03
C ASN A 212 -9.13 -11.87 -10.98
N GLU A 213 -9.81 -11.76 -12.13
CA GLU A 213 -9.55 -10.70 -13.10
C GLU A 213 -10.02 -9.32 -12.61
N ASP A 214 -11.12 -9.24 -11.87
CA ASP A 214 -11.57 -7.97 -11.28
C ASP A 214 -10.64 -7.51 -10.14
N LEU A 215 -10.11 -8.46 -9.37
CA LEU A 215 -9.08 -8.21 -8.36
C LEU A 215 -7.77 -7.72 -9.00
N LEU A 216 -7.34 -8.32 -10.11
CA LEU A 216 -6.19 -7.83 -10.88
C LEU A 216 -6.44 -6.45 -11.51
N TYR A 217 -7.66 -6.20 -11.98
CA TYR A 217 -8.03 -4.92 -12.56
C TYR A 217 -7.99 -3.79 -11.53
N THR A 218 -8.51 -4.04 -10.33
CA THR A 218 -8.49 -3.10 -9.20
C THR A 218 -7.07 -2.88 -8.65
N LEU A 219 -6.25 -3.94 -8.58
CA LEU A 219 -4.81 -3.85 -8.29
C LEU A 219 -4.10 -2.91 -9.28
N GLY A 220 -4.35 -3.11 -10.58
CA GLY A 220 -3.75 -2.31 -11.65
C GLY A 220 -4.18 -0.83 -11.59
N TRP A 221 -5.47 -0.58 -11.38
CA TRP A 221 -6.02 0.75 -11.16
C TRP A 221 -5.32 1.45 -9.99
N TRP A 222 -5.28 0.81 -8.82
CA TRP A 222 -4.65 1.40 -7.64
C TRP A 222 -3.16 1.68 -7.85
N PHE A 223 -2.44 0.73 -8.47
CA PHE A 223 -1.03 0.91 -8.78
C PHE A 223 -0.81 2.12 -9.70
N ALA A 224 -1.61 2.25 -10.76
CA ALA A 224 -1.55 3.40 -11.67
C ALA A 224 -1.76 4.73 -10.93
N GLN A 225 -2.78 4.82 -10.06
CA GLN A 225 -3.06 6.02 -9.28
C GLN A 225 -1.88 6.49 -8.41
N GLN A 226 -1.11 5.54 -7.85
CA GLN A 226 0.01 5.85 -6.97
C GLN A 226 1.24 6.34 -7.74
N TYR A 227 1.52 5.75 -8.90
CA TYR A 227 2.79 5.96 -9.59
C TYR A 227 2.72 6.90 -10.79
N ILE A 228 1.53 7.26 -11.25
CA ILE A 228 1.39 8.11 -12.44
C ILE A 228 2.01 9.50 -12.27
N VAL A 229 2.00 10.06 -11.05
CA VAL A 229 2.64 11.35 -10.76
C VAL A 229 4.16 11.29 -10.97
N ILE A 230 4.77 10.12 -10.72
CA ILE A 230 6.21 9.90 -10.99
C ILE A 230 6.43 9.62 -12.48
N ALA A 231 5.53 8.87 -13.10
CA ALA A 231 5.71 8.35 -14.45
C ALA A 231 5.35 9.35 -15.57
N SER A 232 4.66 10.46 -15.25
CA SER A 232 4.15 11.38 -16.26
C SER A 232 4.22 12.85 -15.83
N PRO A 233 4.55 13.78 -16.75
CA PRO A 233 4.36 15.21 -16.50
C PRO A 233 2.89 15.53 -16.21
N ASP A 234 1.99 14.78 -16.85
CA ASP A 234 0.55 14.95 -16.79
C ASP A 234 -0.12 14.13 -15.68
N GLY A 235 0.66 13.41 -14.86
CA GLY A 235 0.09 12.51 -13.85
C GLY A 235 -0.74 13.21 -12.77
N GLY A 236 -0.51 14.50 -12.54
CA GLY A 236 -1.33 15.34 -11.67
C GLY A 236 -2.60 15.89 -12.34
N LEU A 237 -2.72 15.86 -13.68
CA LEU A 237 -3.87 16.46 -14.38
C LEU A 237 -5.19 15.87 -13.92
N ALA A 238 -5.25 14.55 -13.75
CA ALA A 238 -6.44 13.87 -13.27
C ALA A 238 -6.84 14.37 -11.87
N SER A 239 -5.88 14.56 -10.97
CA SER A 239 -6.14 14.99 -9.59
C SER A 239 -6.49 16.47 -9.45
N TYR A 240 -5.93 17.33 -10.30
CA TYR A 240 -6.02 18.78 -10.14
C TYR A 240 -6.87 19.49 -11.20
N GLY A 241 -7.35 18.76 -12.22
CA GLY A 241 -8.22 19.28 -13.28
C GLY A 241 -7.57 20.28 -14.24
N SER A 242 -6.34 20.72 -14.01
CA SER A 242 -5.59 21.61 -14.90
C SER A 242 -4.07 21.43 -14.82
N ALA A 243 -3.38 21.72 -15.92
CA ALA A 243 -1.92 21.65 -16.02
C ALA A 243 -1.22 22.62 -15.05
N ALA A 244 -1.75 23.83 -14.91
CA ALA A 244 -1.18 24.85 -14.03
C ALA A 244 -1.21 24.39 -12.56
N LEU A 245 -2.34 23.85 -12.09
CA LEU A 245 -2.45 23.33 -10.72
C LEU A 245 -1.62 22.06 -10.52
N ALA A 246 -1.59 21.16 -11.51
CA ALA A 246 -0.75 19.97 -11.45
C ALA A 246 0.75 20.33 -11.33
N GLN A 247 1.22 21.30 -12.11
CA GLN A 247 2.60 21.77 -12.04
C GLN A 247 2.91 22.45 -10.70
N ALA A 248 1.99 23.28 -10.20
CA ALA A 248 2.16 23.97 -8.91
C ALA A 248 2.23 23.00 -7.72
N ASN A 249 1.48 21.89 -7.77
CA ASN A 249 1.43 20.91 -6.68
C ASN A 249 2.46 19.77 -6.80
N ARG A 250 3.09 19.60 -7.98
CA ARG A 250 4.11 18.56 -8.22
C ARG A 250 5.19 18.47 -7.13
N PRO A 251 5.78 19.57 -6.63
CA PRO A 251 6.77 19.50 -5.55
C PRO A 251 6.23 18.84 -4.28
N ILE A 252 4.95 19.07 -3.96
CA ILE A 252 4.29 18.52 -2.77
C ILE A 252 4.04 17.03 -2.97
N ASP A 253 3.50 16.62 -4.12
CA ASP A 253 3.26 15.21 -4.42
C ASP A 253 4.56 14.40 -4.46
N CYS A 254 5.58 14.92 -5.14
CA CYS A 254 6.89 14.27 -5.20
C CYS A 254 7.54 14.16 -3.83
N TYR A 255 7.36 15.17 -2.97
CA TYR A 255 7.81 15.08 -1.58
C TYR A 255 7.03 14.01 -0.82
N ALA A 256 5.70 13.98 -0.92
CA ALA A 256 4.87 13.01 -0.21
C ALA A 256 5.20 11.56 -0.61
N ILE A 257 5.39 11.31 -1.91
CA ILE A 257 5.82 10.00 -2.42
C ILE A 257 7.21 9.65 -1.86
N THR A 258 8.16 10.57 -1.91
CA THR A 258 9.52 10.33 -1.39
C THR A 258 9.50 10.09 0.12
N GLU A 259 8.74 10.87 0.88
CA GLU A 259 8.57 10.73 2.32
C GLU A 259 7.91 9.41 2.67
N SER A 260 6.93 8.92 1.92
CA SER A 260 6.31 7.62 2.17
C SER A 260 7.32 6.45 2.13
N ARG A 261 8.37 6.58 1.32
CA ARG A 261 9.40 5.54 1.09
C ARG A 261 10.61 5.68 2.00
N PHE A 262 10.98 6.91 2.34
CA PHE A 262 12.20 7.24 3.09
C PHE A 262 11.89 8.01 4.38
N ARG A 263 10.69 7.85 4.95
CA ARG A 263 10.20 8.63 6.10
C ARG A 263 11.21 8.66 7.23
N ARG A 264 11.78 7.50 7.58
CA ARG A 264 12.72 7.36 8.69
C ARG A 264 14.01 8.13 8.44
N GLU A 265 14.50 8.07 7.21
CA GLU A 265 15.74 8.71 6.77
C GLU A 265 15.57 10.23 6.68
N LEU A 266 14.43 10.70 6.16
CA LEU A 266 14.10 12.12 6.02
C LEU A 266 13.67 12.77 7.35
N PHE A 267 13.06 12.01 8.26
CA PHE A 267 12.60 12.53 9.56
C PHE A 267 13.73 13.17 10.36
N HIS A 268 14.91 12.54 10.41
CA HIS A 268 16.06 13.09 11.13
C HIS A 268 16.53 14.42 10.54
N GLU A 269 16.53 14.57 9.22
CA GLU A 269 16.92 15.82 8.56
C GLU A 269 15.89 16.92 8.79
N ARG A 270 14.60 16.59 8.69
CA ARG A 270 13.51 17.52 9.01
C ARG A 270 13.56 17.94 10.47
N ALA A 271 13.74 17.01 11.40
CA ALA A 271 13.86 17.32 12.82
C ALA A 271 15.08 18.23 13.08
N GLN A 272 16.22 17.96 12.44
CA GLN A 272 17.42 18.78 12.58
C GLN A 272 17.26 20.17 11.96
N ALA A 273 16.64 20.28 10.78
CA ALA A 273 16.42 21.55 10.08
C ALA A 273 15.33 22.41 10.74
N SER A 274 14.24 21.81 11.21
CA SER A 274 13.10 22.53 11.79
C SER A 274 13.27 22.86 13.28
N LEU A 275 13.88 21.96 14.08
CA LEU A 275 14.03 22.18 15.53
C LEU A 275 15.40 22.77 15.89
N GLY A 276 16.39 22.64 15.00
CA GLY A 276 17.79 22.89 15.33
C GLY A 276 18.32 21.95 16.41
N SER A 277 19.63 21.99 16.68
CA SER A 277 20.22 21.16 17.74
C SER A 277 19.72 21.53 19.14
N ALA A 278 19.30 22.78 19.35
CA ALA A 278 18.78 23.25 20.63
C ALA A 278 17.36 22.71 20.90
N GLY A 279 16.45 22.79 19.94
CA GLY A 279 15.10 22.27 20.08
C GLY A 279 15.06 20.75 20.25
N LEU A 280 15.94 20.03 19.53
CA LEU A 280 16.08 18.58 19.71
C LEU A 280 16.51 18.21 21.14
N ARG A 281 17.48 18.93 21.72
CA ARG A 281 17.90 18.71 23.11
C ARG A 281 16.79 19.00 24.11
N GLN A 282 16.00 20.05 23.87
CA GLN A 282 14.87 20.40 24.73
C GLN A 282 13.77 19.33 24.68
N ALA A 283 13.45 18.81 23.49
CA ALA A 283 12.50 17.70 23.33
C ALA A 283 12.99 16.43 24.05
N VAL A 284 14.27 16.06 23.91
CA VAL A 284 14.85 14.90 24.61
C VAL A 284 14.77 15.06 26.13
N ARG A 285 15.06 16.25 26.67
CA ARG A 285 14.92 16.54 28.10
C ARG A 285 13.47 16.41 28.58
N LEU A 286 12.51 16.90 27.79
CA LEU A 286 11.09 16.79 28.10
C LEU A 286 10.66 15.32 28.19
N LEU A 287 11.06 14.49 27.21
CA LEU A 287 10.75 13.07 27.19
C LEU A 287 11.37 12.32 28.39
N ALA A 288 12.60 12.67 28.77
CA ALA A 288 13.25 12.12 29.96
C ALA A 288 12.49 12.49 31.25
N ASN A 289 12.05 13.74 31.38
CA ASN A 289 11.24 14.19 32.51
C ASN A 289 9.89 13.48 32.58
N ILE A 290 9.18 13.36 31.45
CA ILE A 290 7.91 12.61 31.37
C ILE A 290 8.13 11.17 31.85
N ARG A 291 9.14 10.48 31.31
CA ARG A 291 9.46 9.10 31.72
C ARG A 291 9.71 8.99 33.22
N ASN A 292 10.52 9.90 33.79
CA ASN A 292 10.84 9.87 35.21
C ASN A 292 9.60 10.13 36.08
N THR A 293 8.76 11.09 35.70
CA THR A 293 7.49 11.36 36.40
C THR A 293 6.53 10.18 36.32
N THR A 294 6.39 9.55 35.15
CA THR A 294 5.52 8.36 34.99
C THR A 294 6.01 7.20 35.84
N VAL A 295 7.33 6.93 35.87
CA VAL A 295 7.90 5.88 36.72
C VAL A 295 7.69 6.18 38.21
N ALA A 296 7.76 7.45 38.61
CA ALA A 296 7.50 7.87 39.98
C ALA A 296 6.02 7.75 40.38
N MET A 297 5.08 7.91 39.44
CA MET A 297 3.64 7.78 39.68
C MET A 297 3.14 6.33 39.78
N VAL A 298 3.89 5.37 39.24
CA VAL A 298 3.55 3.93 39.25
C VAL A 298 4.19 3.20 40.45
N ARG A 299 5.00 3.90 41.25
CA ARG A 299 5.58 3.42 42.51
C ARG A 299 4.80 3.95 43.70
#